data_AF-A0AAW1M378-F1
#
_entry.id   AF-A0AAW1M378-F1
#
_cell.length_a   1.000
_cell.length_b   1.000
_cell.length_c   1.000
_cell.angle_alpha   90.00
_cell.angle_beta   90.00
_cell.angle_gamma   90.00
#
_symmetry.space_group_name_H-M   'P 1'
#
loop_
_entity.id
_entity.type
_entity.pdbx_description
1 polymer ?
#
loop_
_entity_poly.entity_id
_entity_poly.type
_entity_poly.pdbx_seq_one_letter_code
_entity_poly.pdbx_strand_id
1 'polypeptide(L)'
;MGDKFLMVYTRVGIKMRRKDVCLTQSEHSLASCCLYSPLVRLWAGVLHSTPLSPTDNNPACVLYCVTPLILLQNWYCASKTEAEFEAFEYAKRSGLDVVSVCPTLILGPMMHSNVNSSSLVLIKLLKEGYESIENKMRMIVDVRDVAAALLLAYEKPEAEGRYICTAHHVRVRELVDKLKQLYPSYNYPKSITEVEDEMNISSDKLQKLGWSYKPLEETLTDAVESYKKLGLVD
;
A
#
# COMPACT_ATOMS: atom_id res chain seq x y z
N MET A 1 -15.75 22.40 16.10
CA MET A 1 -15.12 21.07 16.05
C MET A 1 -15.52 20.47 14.71
N GLY A 2 -14.73 20.71 13.66
CA GLY A 2 -15.13 20.44 12.28
C GLY A 2 -15.14 18.95 11.98
N ASP A 3 -16.19 18.48 11.31
CA ASP A 3 -16.32 17.12 10.79
C ASP A 3 -15.13 16.83 9.88
N LYS A 4 -14.24 15.92 10.27
CA LYS A 4 -13.12 15.50 9.43
C LYS A 4 -13.55 14.21 8.70
N PHE A 5 -13.34 14.11 7.39
CA PHE A 5 -13.55 12.87 6.63
C PHE A 5 -12.22 12.25 6.18
N LEU A 6 -12.13 10.94 6.37
CA LEU A 6 -11.05 10.08 5.92
C LEU A 6 -11.42 9.49 4.56
N MET A 7 -10.67 9.81 3.50
CA MET A 7 -10.94 9.29 2.15
C MET A 7 -9.85 8.30 1.74
N VAL A 8 -10.06 7.04 2.07
CA VAL A 8 -9.18 5.92 1.65
C VAL A 8 -9.74 5.39 0.33
N TYR A 9 -9.05 5.65 -0.78
CA TYR A 9 -9.66 5.45 -2.10
C TYR A 9 -9.15 4.23 -2.83
N THR A 10 -10.05 3.28 -2.99
CA THR A 10 -9.91 2.14 -3.86
C THR A 10 -11.27 1.37 -3.90
N ARG A 11 -11.84 0.90 -5.04
CA ARG A 11 -13.29 0.52 -5.21
C ARG A 11 -13.65 -0.90 -4.69
N VAL A 12 -14.82 -1.25 -4.11
CA VAL A 12 -16.21 -1.28 -4.65
C VAL A 12 -17.29 -1.09 -3.55
N GLY A 13 -18.20 -0.13 -3.77
CA GLY A 13 -19.67 -0.26 -3.57
C GLY A 13 -20.25 -0.62 -2.20
N ILE A 14 -20.14 0.23 -1.18
CA ILE A 14 -21.07 0.25 -0.03
C ILE A 14 -21.30 1.70 0.40
N LYS A 15 -22.57 2.07 0.64
CA LYS A 15 -22.95 3.32 1.29
C LYS A 15 -22.60 3.23 2.78
N MET A 16 -21.45 3.75 3.19
CA MET A 16 -20.93 3.57 4.56
C MET A 16 -21.33 4.70 5.53
N ARG A 17 -21.62 4.31 6.78
CA ARG A 17 -21.91 5.18 7.92
C ARG A 17 -20.71 5.19 8.88
N ARG A 18 -20.29 6.39 9.29
CA ARG A 18 -19.54 6.86 10.49
C ARG A 18 -18.46 6.02 11.21
N LYS A 19 -18.21 4.71 10.98
CA LYS A 19 -17.31 3.92 11.84
C LYS A 19 -16.36 2.89 11.20
N ASP A 20 -16.38 2.65 9.89
CA ASP A 20 -15.55 1.57 9.31
C ASP A 20 -14.52 2.10 8.30
N VAL A 21 -13.25 1.76 8.53
CA VAL A 21 -12.11 2.01 7.60
C VAL A 21 -12.13 0.91 6.54
N CYS A 22 -12.24 1.26 5.26
CA CYS A 22 -12.27 0.31 4.16
C CYS A 22 -11.09 0.56 3.20
N LEU A 23 -10.29 -0.50 2.97
CA LEU A 23 -9.14 -0.56 2.05
C LEU A 23 -9.51 -1.48 0.88
N THR A 24 -9.69 -1.00 -0.35
CA THR A 24 -9.95 -1.86 -1.54
C THR A 24 -9.00 -1.61 -2.73
N GLN A 25 -9.27 -1.86 -4.05
CA GLN A 25 -8.41 -1.44 -5.23
C GLN A 25 -9.25 -1.22 -6.53
N SER A 26 -9.17 -0.07 -7.25
CA SER A 26 -9.36 0.06 -8.74
C SER A 26 -9.68 1.48 -9.28
N GLU A 27 -9.58 1.65 -10.62
CA GLU A 27 -8.97 2.77 -11.38
C GLU A 27 -9.90 3.71 -12.20
N HIS A 28 -11.05 4.19 -11.72
CA HIS A 28 -11.83 5.16 -12.51
C HIS A 28 -12.31 6.43 -11.78
N SER A 29 -11.84 7.57 -12.32
CA SER A 29 -12.18 8.97 -12.10
C SER A 29 -11.76 9.59 -10.74
N LEU A 30 -10.49 9.98 -10.69
CA LEU A 30 -9.80 10.63 -9.55
C LEU A 30 -10.23 12.09 -9.32
N ALA A 31 -10.63 12.82 -10.37
CA ALA A 31 -10.95 14.24 -10.27
C ALA A 31 -12.39 14.53 -9.84
N SER A 32 -13.33 13.61 -10.05
CA SER A 32 -14.75 13.90 -9.86
C SER A 32 -15.19 13.87 -8.39
N CYS A 33 -14.57 13.04 -7.54
CA CYS A 33 -15.04 12.87 -6.16
C CYS A 33 -14.57 13.96 -5.18
N CYS A 34 -13.43 14.62 -5.42
CA CYS A 34 -13.01 15.81 -4.65
C CYS A 34 -13.97 17.00 -4.83
N LEU A 35 -14.75 17.02 -5.92
CA LEU A 35 -15.75 18.06 -6.18
C LEU A 35 -17.01 17.93 -5.31
N TYR A 36 -17.25 16.79 -4.65
CA TYR A 36 -18.53 16.52 -3.98
C TYR A 36 -18.52 16.68 -2.45
N SER A 37 -17.37 16.91 -1.80
CA SER A 37 -17.35 17.13 -0.35
C SER A 37 -16.22 18.09 0.10
N PRO A 38 -16.54 19.24 0.72
CA PRO A 38 -15.57 20.24 1.15
C PRO A 38 -14.79 19.87 2.43
N LEU A 39 -14.68 18.58 2.80
CA LEU A 39 -14.15 18.13 4.10
C LEU A 39 -13.20 16.92 4.01
N VAL A 40 -12.41 16.80 2.94
CA VAL A 40 -11.47 15.68 2.77
C VAL A 40 -10.10 16.03 3.36
N ARG A 41 -9.60 15.18 4.28
CA ARG A 41 -8.34 15.43 5.00
C ARG A 41 -7.21 14.42 4.78
N LEU A 42 -7.50 13.28 4.16
CA LEU A 42 -6.50 12.22 3.98
C LEU A 42 -6.62 11.53 2.63
N TRP A 43 -5.48 11.31 1.98
CA TRP A 43 -5.30 10.49 0.79
C TRP A 43 -4.48 9.24 1.15
N ALA A 44 -4.87 8.10 0.59
CA ALA A 44 -4.15 6.84 0.76
C ALA A 44 -3.97 6.17 -0.60
N GLY A 45 -2.73 6.05 -1.07
CA GLY A 45 -2.39 5.42 -2.34
C GLY A 45 -1.23 4.45 -2.19
N VAL A 46 -1.41 3.20 -2.63
CA VAL A 46 -0.35 2.18 -2.55
C VAL A 46 0.81 2.60 -3.45
N LEU A 47 2.01 2.66 -2.87
CA LEU A 47 3.25 2.86 -3.59
C LEU A 47 3.73 1.52 -4.14
N HIS A 48 3.84 1.43 -5.45
CA HIS A 48 4.91 0.64 -6.06
C HIS A 48 5.84 1.67 -6.71
N SER A 49 7.04 1.83 -6.14
CA SER A 49 8.18 2.50 -6.80
C SER A 49 7.88 3.88 -7.42
N THR A 50 7.62 4.92 -6.61
CA THR A 50 7.64 6.31 -7.10
C THR A 50 8.68 7.11 -6.31
N PRO A 51 9.75 7.62 -6.94
CA PRO A 51 10.79 8.40 -6.29
C PRO A 51 10.39 9.88 -6.20
N LEU A 52 9.14 10.19 -5.83
CA LEU A 52 8.82 11.56 -5.44
C LEU A 52 9.50 11.83 -4.10
N SER A 53 10.35 12.85 -4.05
CA SER A 53 10.90 13.35 -2.78
C SER A 53 9.71 13.80 -1.89
N PRO A 54 9.82 13.73 -0.55
CA PRO A 54 8.76 14.16 0.36
C PRO A 54 8.34 15.64 0.22
N THR A 55 9.07 16.43 -0.57
CA THR A 55 8.98 17.89 -0.65
C THR A 55 8.72 18.47 -2.04
N ASP A 56 8.89 17.71 -3.14
CA ASP A 56 8.79 18.27 -4.50
C ASP A 56 7.43 18.01 -5.17
N ASN A 57 6.47 18.91 -4.94
CA ASN A 57 5.22 19.00 -5.69
C ASN A 57 5.39 19.79 -7.01
N ASN A 58 6.55 19.70 -7.66
CA ASN A 58 6.82 20.39 -8.93
C ASN A 58 6.22 19.59 -10.10
N PRO A 59 5.37 20.17 -10.97
CA PRO A 59 4.80 19.48 -12.13
C PRO A 59 5.86 18.87 -13.07
N ALA A 60 7.06 19.44 -13.13
CA ALA A 60 8.18 18.85 -13.87
C ALA A 60 8.71 17.55 -13.22
N CYS A 61 8.70 17.45 -11.89
CA CYS A 61 9.06 16.22 -11.17
C CYS A 61 8.03 15.12 -11.37
N VAL A 62 6.74 15.46 -11.44
CA VAL A 62 5.67 14.47 -11.73
C VAL A 62 5.81 13.93 -13.13
N LEU A 63 6.00 14.78 -14.14
CA LEU A 63 6.24 14.33 -15.51
C LEU A 63 7.49 13.44 -15.57
N TYR A 64 8.58 13.83 -14.89
CA TYR A 64 9.80 13.02 -14.80
C TYR A 64 9.60 11.67 -14.11
N CYS A 65 8.69 11.56 -13.12
CA CYS A 65 8.38 10.31 -12.44
C CYS A 65 7.38 9.44 -13.22
N VAL A 66 6.41 10.04 -13.89
CA VAL A 66 5.32 9.34 -14.58
C VAL A 66 5.76 8.87 -15.97
N THR A 67 6.60 9.62 -16.68
CA THR A 67 7.03 9.27 -18.04
C THR A 67 7.76 7.91 -18.10
N PRO A 68 8.74 7.60 -17.22
CA PRO A 68 9.35 6.28 -17.19
C PRO A 68 8.37 5.16 -16.82
N LEU A 69 7.40 5.42 -15.92
CA LEU A 69 6.39 4.43 -15.53
C LEU A 69 5.47 4.08 -16.70
N ILE A 70 5.06 5.08 -17.49
CA ILE A 70 4.26 4.89 -18.70
C ILE A 70 5.06 4.11 -19.75
N LEU A 71 6.35 4.45 -19.95
CA LEU A 71 7.23 3.75 -20.89
C LEU A 71 7.47 2.28 -20.48
N LEU A 72 7.48 1.99 -19.18
CA LEU A 72 7.55 0.65 -18.61
C LEU A 72 6.17 -0.04 -18.48
N GLN A 73 5.11 0.56 -19.04
CA GLN A 73 3.72 0.07 -18.99
C GLN A 73 3.18 -0.16 -17.56
N ASN A 74 3.74 0.54 -16.57
CA ASN A 74 3.32 0.49 -15.17
C ASN A 74 2.22 1.53 -14.89
N TRP A 75 1.08 1.34 -15.55
CA TRP A 75 -0.07 2.25 -15.51
C TRP A 75 -0.64 2.44 -14.11
N TYR A 76 -0.56 1.41 -13.27
CA TYR A 76 -0.98 1.49 -11.88
C TYR A 76 -0.17 2.55 -11.12
N CYS A 77 1.16 2.52 -11.23
CA CYS A 77 2.01 3.46 -10.51
C CYS A 77 1.89 4.88 -11.09
N ALA A 78 1.78 5.00 -12.42
CA ALA A 78 1.51 6.26 -13.08
C ALA A 78 0.22 6.91 -12.57
N SER A 79 -0.90 6.16 -12.57
CA SER A 79 -2.20 6.68 -12.11
C SER A 79 -2.21 7.04 -10.63
N LYS A 80 -1.50 6.29 -9.77
CA LYS A 80 -1.37 6.62 -8.34
C LYS A 80 -0.53 7.86 -8.09
N THR A 81 0.52 8.08 -8.88
CA THR A 81 1.35 9.28 -8.79
C THR A 81 0.55 10.53 -9.19
N GLU A 82 -0.16 10.44 -10.31
CA GLU A 82 -0.99 11.55 -10.81
C GLU A 82 -2.14 11.87 -9.85
N ALA A 83 -2.79 10.84 -9.28
CA ALA A 83 -3.81 11.01 -8.25
C ALA A 83 -3.31 11.80 -7.03
N GLU A 84 -2.11 11.47 -6.54
CA GLU A 84 -1.51 12.13 -5.38
C GLU A 84 -1.23 13.61 -5.68
N PHE A 85 -0.64 13.86 -6.85
CA PHE A 85 -0.32 15.21 -7.29
C PHE A 85 -1.57 16.07 -7.39
N GLU A 86 -2.62 15.59 -8.07
CA GLU A 86 -3.88 16.32 -8.21
C GLU A 86 -4.55 16.55 -6.85
N ALA A 87 -4.44 15.62 -5.89
CA ALA A 87 -4.95 15.81 -4.54
C ALA A 87 -4.24 16.97 -3.82
N PHE A 88 -2.91 17.04 -3.89
CA PHE A 88 -2.14 18.15 -3.29
C PHE A 88 -2.36 19.47 -4.03
N GLU A 89 -2.50 19.46 -5.36
CA GLU A 89 -2.82 20.66 -6.15
C GLU A 89 -4.21 21.22 -5.83
N TYR A 90 -5.20 20.33 -5.66
CA TYR A 90 -6.53 20.73 -5.23
C TYR A 90 -6.52 21.28 -3.80
N ALA A 91 -5.75 20.69 -2.89
CA ALA A 91 -5.59 21.16 -1.51
C ALA A 91 -5.11 22.61 -1.46
N LYS A 92 -4.09 22.96 -2.24
CA LYS A 92 -3.54 24.33 -2.35
C LYS A 92 -4.60 25.35 -2.80
N ARG A 93 -5.52 24.97 -3.68
CA ARG A 93 -6.55 25.86 -4.25
C ARG A 93 -7.79 25.98 -3.37
N SER A 94 -8.12 24.91 -2.63
CA SER A 94 -9.34 24.82 -1.81
C SER A 94 -9.13 25.22 -0.35
N GLY A 95 -7.88 25.27 0.12
CA GLY A 95 -7.56 25.44 1.53
C GLY A 95 -7.81 24.19 2.37
N LEU A 96 -8.03 23.03 1.73
CA LEU A 96 -8.10 21.74 2.42
C LEU A 96 -6.72 21.34 2.93
N ASP A 97 -6.71 20.78 4.13
CA ASP A 97 -5.54 20.16 4.74
C ASP A 97 -5.47 18.70 4.29
N VAL A 98 -4.50 18.34 3.44
CA VAL A 98 -4.38 17.00 2.86
C VAL A 98 -3.08 16.36 3.30
N VAL A 99 -3.20 15.17 3.89
CA VAL A 99 -2.09 14.29 4.22
C VAL A 99 -2.17 13.02 3.39
N SER A 100 -1.03 12.56 2.86
CA SER A 100 -0.90 11.35 2.08
C SER A 100 -0.23 10.23 2.89
N VAL A 101 -0.81 9.03 2.89
CA VAL A 101 -0.17 7.81 3.40
C VAL A 101 0.02 6.82 2.25
N CYS A 102 1.27 6.43 2.03
CA CYS A 102 1.69 5.58 0.93
C CYS A 102 2.17 4.20 1.40
N PRO A 103 1.28 3.21 1.52
CA PRO A 103 1.67 1.86 1.90
C PRO A 103 2.41 1.13 0.77
N THR A 104 3.30 0.21 1.13
CA THR A 104 3.95 -0.73 0.21
C THR A 104 3.08 -1.99 0.00
N LEU A 105 3.65 -3.19 -0.21
CA LEU A 105 2.86 -4.40 -0.42
C LEU A 105 2.07 -4.74 0.86
N ILE A 106 0.75 -4.56 0.81
CA ILE A 106 -0.12 -4.80 1.96
C ILE A 106 -0.46 -6.29 2.04
N LEU A 107 -0.04 -6.93 3.13
CA LEU A 107 -0.40 -8.31 3.48
C LEU A 107 -1.12 -8.33 4.84
N GLY A 108 -1.81 -9.43 5.15
CA GLY A 108 -2.50 -9.59 6.41
C GLY A 108 -3.83 -10.35 6.25
N PRO A 109 -4.59 -10.51 7.34
CA PRO A 109 -5.87 -11.20 7.30
C PRO A 109 -6.89 -10.45 6.43
N MET A 110 -7.69 -11.19 5.66
CA MET A 110 -8.74 -10.61 4.80
C MET A 110 -10.09 -10.61 5.51
N MET A 111 -10.77 -9.47 5.46
CA MET A 111 -12.11 -9.29 6.02
C MET A 111 -13.23 -9.74 5.07
N HIS A 112 -12.94 -9.92 3.79
CA HIS A 112 -13.91 -10.29 2.75
C HIS A 112 -13.41 -11.46 1.90
N SER A 113 -14.34 -12.20 1.29
CA SER A 113 -14.04 -13.38 0.49
C SER A 113 -13.34 -13.09 -0.84
N ASN A 114 -13.40 -11.85 -1.34
CA ASN A 114 -12.75 -11.49 -2.59
C ASN A 114 -11.25 -11.33 -2.40
N VAL A 115 -10.44 -11.96 -3.25
CA VAL A 115 -8.98 -11.83 -3.19
C VAL A 115 -8.56 -10.48 -3.76
N ASN A 116 -7.84 -9.69 -2.96
CA ASN A 116 -7.21 -8.46 -3.46
C ASN A 116 -5.85 -8.75 -4.14
N SER A 117 -5.38 -7.84 -4.99
CA SER A 117 -4.18 -8.05 -5.80
C SER A 117 -2.92 -8.31 -4.97
N SER A 118 -2.79 -7.67 -3.80
CA SER A 118 -1.61 -7.86 -2.94
C SER A 118 -1.62 -9.21 -2.24
N SER A 119 -2.79 -9.68 -1.79
CA SER A 119 -2.96 -11.02 -1.22
C SER A 119 -2.71 -12.11 -2.25
N LEU A 120 -3.08 -11.84 -3.52
CA LEU A 120 -2.79 -12.75 -4.63
C LEU A 120 -1.30 -13.00 -4.79
N VAL A 121 -0.42 -12.02 -4.53
CA VAL A 121 1.05 -12.22 -4.57
C VAL A 121 1.47 -13.32 -3.59
N LEU A 122 0.98 -13.27 -2.35
CA LEU A 122 1.31 -14.28 -1.34
C LEU A 122 0.65 -15.63 -1.63
N ILE A 123 -0.62 -15.65 -2.06
CA ILE A 123 -1.34 -16.89 -2.44
C ILE A 123 -0.60 -17.60 -3.58
N LYS A 124 -0.17 -16.86 -4.60
CA LYS A 124 0.57 -17.42 -5.73
C LYS A 124 1.91 -17.99 -5.31
N LEU A 125 2.63 -17.30 -4.40
CA LEU A 125 3.89 -17.79 -3.86
C LEU A 125 3.75 -19.12 -3.10
N LEU A 126 2.58 -19.38 -2.51
CA LEU A 126 2.27 -20.61 -1.78
C LEU A 126 1.77 -21.76 -2.69
N LYS A 127 1.18 -21.45 -3.85
CA LYS A 127 0.48 -22.46 -4.68
C LYS A 127 1.11 -22.72 -6.05
N GLU A 128 1.61 -21.69 -6.73
CA GLU A 128 1.95 -21.79 -8.15
C GLU A 128 3.24 -22.58 -8.41
N GLY A 129 4.14 -22.75 -7.42
CA GLY A 129 5.35 -23.56 -7.57
C GLY A 129 6.22 -23.15 -8.74
N TYR A 130 6.45 -21.83 -8.89
CA TYR A 130 7.20 -21.26 -10.01
C TYR A 130 8.52 -22.02 -10.27
N GLU A 131 8.82 -22.29 -11.54
CA GLU A 131 10.12 -22.87 -11.93
C GLU A 131 11.28 -21.95 -11.49
N SER A 132 11.10 -20.64 -11.67
CA SER A 132 12.03 -19.62 -11.19
C SER A 132 11.30 -18.34 -10.79
N ILE A 133 11.81 -17.67 -9.76
CA ILE A 133 11.40 -16.32 -9.36
C ILE A 133 12.64 -15.45 -9.12
N GLU A 134 12.56 -14.17 -9.45
CA GLU A 134 13.64 -13.22 -9.20
C GLU A 134 13.75 -12.87 -7.70
N ASN A 135 14.97 -12.78 -7.18
CA ASN A 135 15.26 -12.43 -5.79
C ASN A 135 15.10 -10.95 -5.48
N LYS A 136 13.99 -10.36 -5.91
CA LYS A 136 13.72 -8.93 -5.71
C LYS A 136 13.44 -8.62 -4.25
N MET A 137 13.74 -7.39 -3.84
CA MET A 137 13.31 -6.84 -2.57
C MET A 137 11.78 -6.71 -2.56
N ARG A 138 11.16 -7.11 -1.44
CA ARG A 138 9.74 -6.91 -1.15
C ARG A 138 9.62 -6.05 0.09
N MET A 139 8.94 -4.93 -0.08
CA MET A 139 8.57 -4.05 1.02
C MET A 139 7.15 -4.39 1.45
N ILE A 140 6.98 -4.88 2.67
CA ILE A 140 5.72 -5.43 3.18
C ILE A 140 5.25 -4.60 4.36
N VAL A 141 3.94 -4.41 4.45
CA VAL A 141 3.26 -3.82 5.60
C VAL A 141 1.97 -4.58 5.92
N ASP A 142 1.66 -4.72 7.21
CA ASP A 142 0.40 -5.35 7.64
C ASP A 142 -0.79 -4.43 7.36
N VAL A 143 -1.90 -4.97 6.86
CA VAL A 143 -3.15 -4.24 6.62
C VAL A 143 -3.66 -3.49 7.86
N ARG A 144 -3.45 -4.05 9.05
CA ARG A 144 -3.84 -3.44 10.33
C ARG A 144 -2.91 -2.28 10.69
N ASP A 145 -1.63 -2.40 10.37
CA ASP A 145 -0.65 -1.33 10.60
C ASP A 145 -0.88 -0.16 9.64
N VAL A 146 -1.34 -0.43 8.41
CA VAL A 146 -1.80 0.62 7.47
C VAL A 146 -3.03 1.33 8.04
N ALA A 147 -4.01 0.60 8.56
CA ALA A 147 -5.19 1.21 9.19
C ALA A 147 -4.79 2.09 10.39
N ALA A 148 -3.85 1.62 11.22
CA ALA A 148 -3.30 2.40 12.33
C ALA A 148 -2.56 3.65 11.85
N ALA A 149 -1.76 3.56 10.78
CA ALA A 149 -1.07 4.71 10.17
C ALA A 149 -2.05 5.78 9.68
N LEU A 150 -3.12 5.36 9.00
CA LEU A 150 -4.16 6.27 8.50
C LEU A 150 -4.88 6.98 9.64
N LEU A 151 -5.23 6.23 10.69
CA LEU A 151 -5.86 6.80 11.88
C LEU A 151 -4.92 7.80 12.58
N LEU A 152 -3.66 7.43 12.76
CA LEU A 152 -2.64 8.28 13.38
C LEU A 152 -2.44 9.59 12.61
N ALA A 153 -2.27 9.51 11.28
CA ALA A 153 -2.13 10.68 10.42
C ALA A 153 -3.35 11.61 10.46
N TYR A 154 -4.54 11.05 10.67
CA TYR A 154 -5.78 11.83 10.78
C TYR A 154 -5.98 12.48 12.17
N GLU A 155 -5.55 11.80 13.23
CA GLU A 155 -5.71 12.26 14.61
C GLU A 155 -4.68 13.31 15.01
N LYS A 156 -3.43 13.17 14.54
CA LYS A 156 -2.32 14.04 14.88
C LYS A 156 -2.40 15.37 14.13
N PRO A 157 -2.64 16.51 14.80
CA PRO A 157 -2.71 17.81 14.13
C PRO A 157 -1.39 18.24 13.49
N GLU A 158 -0.26 17.68 13.93
CA GLU A 158 1.07 17.89 13.36
C GLU A 158 1.37 17.02 12.13
N ALA A 159 0.45 16.14 11.73
CA ALA A 159 0.64 15.33 10.52
C ALA A 159 0.51 16.21 9.27
N GLU A 160 1.50 16.17 8.38
CA GLU A 160 1.53 16.98 7.17
C GLU A 160 2.21 16.28 5.99
N GLY A 161 1.80 16.62 4.77
CA GLY A 161 2.43 16.15 3.54
C GLY A 161 2.31 14.63 3.36
N ARG A 162 3.39 13.98 2.94
CA ARG A 162 3.41 12.55 2.60
C ARG A 162 4.10 11.68 3.65
N TYR A 163 3.56 10.50 3.91
CA TYR A 163 4.09 9.46 4.81
C TYR A 163 4.21 8.14 4.07
N ILE A 164 5.41 7.56 4.04
CA ILE A 164 5.56 6.18 3.57
C ILE A 164 5.17 5.23 4.71
N CYS A 165 4.41 4.19 4.38
CA CYS A 165 3.97 3.14 5.29
C CYS A 165 4.52 1.78 4.83
N THR A 166 5.76 1.51 5.19
CA THR A 166 6.47 0.24 5.00
C THR A 166 7.02 -0.28 6.32
N ALA A 167 6.94 -1.59 6.58
CA ALA A 167 7.38 -2.17 7.85
C ALA A 167 8.63 -3.05 7.65
N HIS A 168 8.62 -3.92 6.64
CA HIS A 168 9.64 -4.94 6.43
C HIS A 168 10.22 -4.87 5.03
N HIS A 169 11.55 -5.01 4.94
CA HIS A 169 12.29 -5.13 3.70
C HIS A 169 12.86 -6.54 3.66
N VAL A 170 12.32 -7.40 2.79
CA VAL A 170 12.68 -8.81 2.75
C VAL A 170 12.95 -9.24 1.31
N ARG A 171 14.06 -9.95 1.08
CA ARG A 171 14.34 -10.56 -0.22
C ARG A 171 13.37 -11.73 -0.44
N VAL A 172 12.98 -11.99 -1.69
CA VAL A 172 12.08 -13.14 -2.01
C VAL A 172 12.63 -14.46 -1.46
N ARG A 173 13.96 -14.67 -1.51
CA ARG A 173 14.62 -15.84 -0.89
C ARG A 173 14.29 -15.97 0.59
N GLU A 174 14.54 -14.92 1.37
CA GLU A 174 14.30 -14.89 2.81
C GLU A 174 12.81 -15.06 3.15
N LEU A 175 11.92 -14.46 2.34
CA LEU A 175 10.48 -14.61 2.48
C LEU A 175 10.05 -16.07 2.26
N VAL A 176 10.55 -16.72 1.20
CA VAL A 176 10.29 -18.14 0.91
C VAL A 176 10.83 -19.03 2.04
N ASP A 177 12.03 -18.75 2.55
CA ASP A 177 12.62 -19.54 3.64
C ASP A 177 11.80 -19.44 4.92
N LYS A 178 11.34 -18.24 5.30
CA LYS A 178 10.41 -18.04 6.43
C LYS A 178 9.08 -18.77 6.22
N LEU A 179 8.51 -18.68 5.02
CA LEU A 179 7.26 -19.37 4.70
C LEU A 179 7.43 -20.89 4.76
N LYS A 180 8.54 -21.45 4.26
CA LYS A 180 8.85 -22.89 4.36
C LYS A 180 8.98 -23.37 5.81
N GLN A 181 9.56 -22.55 6.69
CA GLN A 181 9.65 -22.86 8.12
C GLN A 181 8.28 -22.90 8.79
N LEU A 182 7.40 -21.96 8.45
CA LEU A 182 6.06 -21.86 9.03
C LEU A 182 5.07 -22.87 8.41
N TYR A 183 5.19 -23.11 7.10
CA TYR A 183 4.22 -23.85 6.29
C TYR A 183 4.90 -24.76 5.24
N PRO A 184 5.59 -25.83 5.65
CA PRO A 184 6.43 -26.63 4.76
C PRO A 184 5.68 -27.39 3.65
N SER A 185 4.36 -27.55 3.75
CA SER A 185 3.55 -28.37 2.84
C SER A 185 3.15 -27.68 1.52
N TYR A 186 3.45 -26.39 1.37
CA TYR A 186 3.08 -25.62 0.19
C TYR A 186 4.05 -25.77 -0.99
N ASN A 187 3.58 -25.39 -2.18
CA ASN A 187 4.33 -25.51 -3.43
C ASN A 187 5.13 -24.23 -3.71
N TYR A 188 6.32 -24.14 -3.11
CA TYR A 188 7.22 -23.01 -3.26
C TYR A 188 8.03 -23.02 -4.56
N PRO A 189 8.59 -21.86 -4.98
CA PRO A 189 9.46 -21.80 -6.15
C PRO A 189 10.63 -22.78 -6.09
N LYS A 190 10.95 -23.41 -7.24
CA LYS A 190 12.04 -24.39 -7.36
C LYS A 190 13.41 -23.74 -7.41
N SER A 191 13.52 -22.58 -8.05
CA SER A 191 14.75 -21.81 -8.14
C SER A 191 14.50 -20.32 -7.88
N ILE A 192 15.51 -19.64 -7.39
CA ILE A 192 15.50 -18.20 -7.16
C ILE A 192 16.71 -17.61 -7.86
N THR A 193 16.46 -16.66 -8.77
CA THR A 193 17.51 -16.01 -9.57
C THR A 193 17.89 -14.69 -8.93
N GLU A 194 19.18 -14.49 -8.64
CA GLU A 194 19.67 -13.24 -8.07
C GLU A 194 19.53 -12.10 -9.07
N VAL A 195 19.04 -10.96 -8.60
CA VAL A 195 18.91 -9.73 -9.39
C VAL A 195 19.37 -8.56 -8.53
N GLU A 196 20.01 -7.60 -9.19
CA GLU A 196 20.31 -6.32 -8.57
C GLU A 196 19.05 -5.46 -8.60
N ASP A 197 18.62 -5.04 -7.43
CA ASP A 197 17.60 -4.01 -7.26
C ASP A 197 17.93 -3.16 -6.05
N GLU A 198 17.91 -1.84 -6.24
CA GLU A 198 18.09 -0.86 -5.18
C GLU A 198 16.77 -0.17 -4.92
N MET A 199 16.17 -0.49 -3.78
CA MET A 199 14.97 0.19 -3.29
C MET A 199 15.16 0.52 -1.81
N ASN A 200 15.51 1.78 -1.55
CA ASN A 200 15.63 2.30 -0.19
C ASN A 200 14.49 3.29 0.08
N ILE A 201 13.49 2.84 0.83
CA ILE A 201 12.37 3.67 1.27
C ILE A 201 12.20 3.44 2.77
N SER A 202 12.07 4.49 3.58
CA SER A 202 11.88 4.37 5.03
C SER A 202 10.55 4.96 5.49
N SER A 203 10.07 4.44 6.62
CA SER A 203 8.89 4.95 7.32
C SER A 203 9.27 5.88 8.48
N ASP A 204 10.49 6.42 8.52
CA ASP A 204 11.01 7.16 9.67
C ASP A 204 10.12 8.35 10.03
N LYS A 205 9.56 9.04 9.02
CA LYS A 205 8.63 10.15 9.24
C LYS A 205 7.36 9.68 9.94
N LEU A 206 6.84 8.51 9.57
CA LEU A 206 5.64 7.92 10.16
C LEU A 206 5.93 7.37 11.56
N GLN A 207 7.09 6.76 11.78
CA GLN A 207 7.54 6.31 13.10
C GLN A 207 7.74 7.49 14.07
N LYS A 208 8.26 8.63 13.59
CA LYS A 208 8.36 9.87 14.39
C LYS A 208 7.00 10.41 14.85
N LEU A 209 5.90 10.09 14.15
CA LEU A 209 4.54 10.39 14.62
C LEU A 209 4.05 9.43 15.73
N GLY A 210 4.81 8.38 16.03
CA GLY A 210 4.44 7.33 16.98
C GLY A 210 3.88 6.06 16.34
N TRP A 211 4.04 5.88 15.03
CA TRP A 211 3.62 4.64 14.36
C TRP A 211 4.59 3.50 14.68
N SER A 212 4.03 2.34 14.99
CA SER A 212 4.73 1.08 15.18
C SER A 212 4.09 0.01 14.31
N TYR A 213 4.85 -1.02 13.96
CA TYR A 213 4.38 -2.12 13.12
C TYR A 213 4.66 -3.48 13.75
N LYS A 214 3.90 -4.47 13.31
CA LYS A 214 3.96 -5.87 13.76
C LYS A 214 5.18 -6.60 13.21
N PRO A 215 5.67 -7.66 13.86
CA PRO A 215 6.66 -8.57 13.29
C PRO A 215 6.15 -9.22 11.99
N LEU A 216 7.05 -9.47 11.03
CA LEU A 216 6.70 -10.02 9.74
C LEU A 216 6.03 -11.41 9.86
N GLU A 217 6.53 -12.24 10.77
CA GLU A 217 6.03 -13.59 11.02
C GLU A 217 4.56 -13.58 11.46
N GLU A 218 4.15 -12.59 12.27
CA GLU A 218 2.76 -12.41 12.69
C GLU A 218 1.88 -12.05 11.48
N THR A 219 2.32 -11.09 10.64
CA THR A 219 1.60 -10.71 9.41
C THR A 219 1.43 -11.89 8.46
N LEU A 220 2.50 -12.67 8.22
CA LEU A 220 2.45 -13.82 7.33
C LEU A 220 1.56 -14.93 7.90
N THR A 221 1.65 -15.19 9.20
CA THR A 221 0.87 -16.23 9.86
C THR A 221 -0.63 -15.91 9.79
N ASP A 222 -1.02 -14.71 10.21
CA ASP A 222 -2.42 -14.28 10.19
C ASP A 222 -2.99 -14.21 8.77
N ALA A 223 -2.19 -13.80 7.79
CA ALA A 223 -2.60 -13.80 6.39
C ALA A 223 -2.89 -15.24 5.90
N VAL A 224 -1.95 -16.17 6.06
CA VAL A 224 -2.11 -17.55 5.59
C VAL A 224 -3.27 -18.25 6.28
N GLU A 225 -3.41 -18.08 7.60
CA GLU A 225 -4.55 -18.67 8.33
C GLU A 225 -5.88 -18.07 7.91
N SER A 226 -5.92 -16.77 7.59
CA SER A 226 -7.10 -16.16 6.97
C SER A 226 -7.39 -16.75 5.59
N TYR A 227 -6.37 -17.02 4.78
CA TYR A 227 -6.54 -17.56 3.43
C TYR A 227 -7.05 -19.00 3.46
N LYS A 228 -6.59 -19.82 4.42
CA LYS A 228 -7.10 -21.18 4.68
C LYS A 228 -8.58 -21.15 5.04
N LYS A 229 -8.96 -20.29 5.99
CA LYS A 229 -10.37 -20.13 6.41
C LYS A 229 -11.30 -19.73 5.26
N LEU A 230 -10.75 -19.01 4.27
CA LEU A 230 -11.48 -18.59 3.07
C LEU A 230 -11.41 -19.62 1.92
N GLY A 231 -10.73 -20.76 2.10
CA GLY A 231 -10.59 -21.80 1.09
C GLY A 231 -9.73 -21.39 -0.11
N LEU A 232 -8.83 -20.42 0.06
CA LEU A 232 -7.97 -19.90 -1.00
C LEU A 232 -6.66 -20.69 -1.13
N VAL A 233 -6.19 -21.22 0.00
CA VAL A 233 -5.02 -22.10 0.14
C VAL A 233 -5.43 -23.29 1.01
N ASP A 234 -4.79 -24.44 0.78
CA ASP A 234 -5.12 -25.72 1.42
C ASP A 234 -4.45 -25.91 2.79
#